data_AF-A0A937NA48-F1
#
_entry.id   AF-A0A937NA48-F1
#
_cell.length_a   1.000
_cell.length_b   1.000
_cell.length_c   1.000
_cell.angle_alpha   90.00
_cell.angle_beta   90.00
_cell.angle_gamma   90.00
#
_symmetry.space_group_name_H-M   'P 1'
#
loop_
_entity.id
_entity.type
_entity.pdbx_description
1 polymer ?
#
loop_
_entity_poly.entity_id
_entity_poly.type
_entity_poly.pdbx_seq_one_letter_code
_entity_poly.pdbx_strand_id
1 'polypeptide(L)' 'MKRILFWVAFVVLIVLHHDWWFWNDGRLIFGFLPVGLGYQALISLAAVGLWAVAVFRVWPELFRDDVDEEAAE' A
#
# COMPACT_ATOMS: atom_id res chain seq x y z
N MET A 1 -9.30 15.24 -8.66
CA MET A 1 -9.72 14.69 -7.34
C MET A 1 -9.04 13.36 -7.01
N LYS A 2 -9.07 12.33 -7.88
CA LYS A 2 -8.45 11.01 -7.64
C LYS A 2 -6.98 11.07 -7.16
N ARG A 3 -6.19 11.96 -7.75
CA ARG A 3 -4.78 12.19 -7.37
C ARG A 3 -4.61 12.77 -5.95
N ILE A 4 -5.49 13.69 -5.53
CA ILE A 4 -5.47 14.25 -4.17
C ILE A 4 -5.84 13.16 -3.17
N LEU A 5 -6.91 12.40 -3.44
CA LEU A 5 -7.32 11.29 -2.59
C LEU A 5 -6.20 10.25 -2.44
N PHE A 6 -5.50 9.95 -3.54
CA PHE A 6 -4.34 9.07 -3.52
C PHE A 6 -3.22 9.61 -2.61
N TRP A 7 -2.83 10.87 -2.77
CA TRP A 7 -1.79 11.47 -1.94
C TRP A 7 -2.17 11.54 -0.46
N VAL A 8 -3.44 11.82 -0.16
CA VAL A 8 -3.95 11.76 1.23
C VAL A 8 -3.83 10.33 1.78
N ALA A 9 -4.28 9.33 1.02
CA ALA A 9 -4.15 7.93 1.42
C ALA A 9 -2.69 7.50 1.60
N PHE A 10 -1.78 7.98 0.75
CA PHE A 10 -0.35 7.74 0.85
C PHE A 10 0.27 8.33 2.13
N VAL A 11 -0.04 9.59 2.43
CA VAL A 11 0.42 10.24 3.67
C VAL A 11 -0.14 9.52 4.90
N VAL A 12 -1.42 9.16 4.89
CA VAL A 12 -2.04 8.37 5.96
C VAL A 12 -1.30 7.04 6.14
N LEU A 13 -1.01 6.33 5.05
CA LEU A 13 -0.29 5.06 5.11
C LEU A 13 1.12 5.21 5.70
N ILE A 14 1.85 6.29 5.36
CA ILE A 14 3.17 6.60 5.96
C ILE A 14 3.05 6.81 7.47
N VAL A 15 2.06 7.58 7.91
CA VAL A 15 1.85 7.84 9.35
C VAL A 15 1.53 6.55 10.08
N LEU A 16 0.66 5.71 9.50
CA LEU A 16 0.32 4.40 10.06
C LEU A 16 1.56 3.48 10.13
N HIS A 17 2.40 3.49 9.09
CA HIS A 17 3.61 2.67 9.01
C HIS A 17 4.64 2.94 10.12
N HIS A 18 4.62 4.12 10.75
CA HIS A 18 5.54 4.43 11.84
C HIS A 18 5.31 3.53 13.07
N ASP A 19 4.11 2.96 13.24
CA ASP A 19 3.81 1.98 14.29
C ASP A 19 4.34 2.36 15.70
N TRP A 20 3.86 3.47 16.26
CA TRP A 20 4.19 3.88 17.64
C TRP A 20 3.49 3.08 18.74
N TRP A 21 2.49 2.28 18.38
CA TRP A 21 1.45 1.81 19.29
C TRP A 21 1.62 0.33 19.59
N PHE A 22 1.96 -0.50 18.61
CA PHE A 22 2.27 -1.90 18.86
C PHE A 22 3.74 -2.17 19.18
N TRP A 23 4.59 -1.14 19.16
CA TRP A 23 6.03 -1.26 19.40
C TRP A 23 6.39 -1.98 20.71
N ASN A 24 5.60 -1.78 21.76
CA ASN A 24 5.83 -2.41 23.07
C ASN A 24 4.77 -3.46 23.42
N ASP A 25 4.01 -3.93 22.42
CA ASP A 25 2.91 -4.85 22.60
C ASP A 25 3.32 -6.27 22.20
N GLY A 26 3.50 -7.13 23.21
CA GLY A 26 3.86 -8.54 23.03
C GLY A 26 2.69 -9.48 22.77
N ARG A 27 1.47 -8.97 22.58
CA ARG A 27 0.30 -9.83 22.33
C ARG A 27 0.50 -10.61 21.04
N LEU A 28 0.19 -11.90 21.10
CA LEU A 28 0.20 -12.79 19.94
C LEU A 28 -1.19 -12.84 19.30
N ILE A 29 -1.26 -12.55 18.01
CA ILE A 29 -2.40 -12.87 17.17
C ILE A 29 -2.24 -14.30 16.63
N PHE A 30 -3.36 -15.04 16.54
CA PHE A 30 -3.40 -16.45 16.13
C PHE A 30 -2.52 -17.41 16.98
N GLY A 31 -2.06 -16.98 18.16
CA GLY A 31 -1.26 -17.80 19.08
C GLY A 31 0.22 -17.94 18.72
N PHE A 32 0.71 -17.34 17.62
CA PHE A 32 2.12 -17.43 17.22
C PHE A 32 2.72 -16.14 16.65
N LEU A 33 1.89 -15.21 16.16
CA LEU A 33 2.36 -14.04 15.43
C LEU A 33 2.28 -12.80 16.33
N PRO A 34 3.39 -12.09 16.61
CA PRO A 34 3.35 -10.82 17.34
C PRO A 34 2.45 -9.80 16.65
N VAL A 35 1.65 -9.08 17.43
CA VAL A 35 0.68 -8.09 16.92
C VAL A 35 1.36 -7.00 16.09
N GLY A 36 2.54 -6.51 16.50
CA GLY A 36 3.32 -5.54 15.71
C GLY A 36 3.73 -6.09 14.33
N LEU A 37 4.16 -7.35 14.26
CA LEU A 37 4.48 -8.00 12.98
C LEU A 37 3.23 -8.18 12.11
N GLY A 38 2.11 -8.60 12.72
CA GLY A 38 0.83 -8.72 12.03
C GLY A 38 0.35 -7.39 11.47
N TYR A 39 0.52 -6.31 12.23
CA TYR A 39 0.21 -4.95 11.82
C TYR A 39 1.07 -4.51 10.63
N GLN A 40 2.39 -4.71 10.70
CA GLN A 40 3.30 -4.35 9.62
C GLN A 40 3.05 -5.16 8.32
N ALA A 41 2.62 -6.42 8.46
CA ALA A 41 2.19 -7.24 7.33
C ALA A 41 0.94 -6.65 6.65
N LEU A 42 -0.06 -6.21 7.43
CA LEU A 42 -1.25 -5.53 6.90
C LEU A 42 -0.90 -4.21 6.21
N ILE A 43 0.02 -3.42 6.76
CA ILE A 43 0.49 -2.18 6.13
C ILE A 43 1.17 -2.46 4.79
N SER A 44 1.98 -3.51 4.69
CA SER A 44 2.59 -3.94 3.43
C SER A 44 1.53 -4.30 2.38
N LEU A 45 0.48 -5.04 2.77
CA LEU A 45 -0.64 -5.37 1.87
C LEU A 45 -1.41 -4.12 1.44
N ALA A 46 -1.65 -3.18 2.37
CA ALA A 46 -2.29 -1.91 2.05
C ALA A 46 -1.44 -1.06 1.08
N ALA A 47 -0.11 -1.08 1.21
CA ALA A 47 0.80 -0.42 0.29
C ALA A 47 0.71 -1.00 -1.13
N VAL A 48 0.68 -2.33 -1.25
CA VAL A 48 0.47 -3.02 -2.53
C VAL A 48 -0.87 -2.60 -3.15
N GLY A 49 -1.95 -2.62 -2.37
CA GLY A 49 -3.27 -2.20 -2.85
C GLY A 49 -3.32 -0.73 -3.28
N LEU A 50 -2.69 0.15 -2.50
CA LEU A 50 -2.58 1.57 -2.84
C LEU A 50 -1.84 1.76 -4.16
N TRP A 51 -0.72 1.05 -4.36
CA TRP A 51 0.06 1.15 -5.60
C TRP A 51 -0.67 0.55 -6.80
N ALA A 52 -1.40 -0.55 -6.63
CA ALA A 52 -2.28 -1.08 -7.67
C ALA A 52 -3.35 -0.05 -8.09
N VAL A 53 -3.95 0.66 -7.13
CA VAL A 53 -4.87 1.77 -7.43
C VAL A 53 -4.15 2.91 -8.17
N ALA A 54 -2.90 3.22 -7.80
CA ALA A 54 -2.10 4.22 -8.49
C ALA A 54 -1.98 3.90 -9.99
N VAL A 55 -1.53 2.69 -10.31
CA VAL A 55 -1.29 2.21 -11.68
C VAL A 55 -2.59 2.14 -12.47
N PHE A 56 -3.59 1.41 -11.97
CA PHE A 56 -4.77 1.11 -12.78
C PHE A 56 -5.78 2.26 -12.86
N ARG A 57 -5.86 3.13 -11.84
CA ARG A 57 -6.97 4.08 -11.67
C ARG A 57 -6.56 5.55 -11.62
N VAL A 58 -5.36 5.88 -11.14
CA VAL A 58 -4.95 7.27 -10.91
C VAL A 58 -4.05 7.81 -12.01
N TRP A 59 -3.15 6.97 -12.52
CA TRP A 59 -2.25 7.27 -13.65
C TRP A 59 -2.22 6.15 -14.71
N PRO A 60 -3.37 5.66 -15.21
CA PRO A 60 -3.38 4.64 -16.26
C PRO A 60 -2.68 5.10 -17.55
N GLU A 61 -2.65 6.39 -17.82
CA GLU A 61 -1.99 6.98 -18.99
C GLU A 61 -0.48 6.80 -19.00
N LEU A 62 0.17 6.67 -17.83
CA LEU A 62 1.62 6.53 -17.74
C LEU A 62 2.10 5.15 -18.21
N PHE A 63 1.19 4.19 -18.34
CA PHE A 63 1.47 2.79 -18.62
C PHE A 63 0.68 2.28 -19.84
N ARG A 64 0.03 3.18 -20.58
CA ARG A 64 -0.85 2.83 -21.70
C ARG A 64 -0.08 2.80 -23.03
N ASP A 65 0.90 3.68 -23.20
CA ASP A 65 1.70 3.77 -24.42
C ASP A 65 2.66 2.57 -24.55
N ASP A 66 3.13 2.01 -23.44
CA ASP A 66 4.07 0.88 -23.42
C ASP A 66 3.45 -0.45 -23.92
N VAL A 67 2.13 -0.61 -23.78
CA VAL A 67 1.40 -1.86 -24.14
C VAL A 67 1.11 -1.94 -25.64
N ASP A 68 0.90 -0.79 -26.29
CA ASP A 68 0.61 -0.75 -27.73
C ASP A 68 1.88 -0.96 -28.58
N GLU A 69 3.08 -0.59 -28.08
CA GLU A 69 4.37 -0.88 -28.73
C GLU A 69 4.83 -2.35 -28.53
N GLU A 70 4.70 -2.91 -27.32
CA GLU A 70 5.09 -4.31 -27.05
C GLU A 70 4.17 -5.35 -27.74
N ALA A 71 2.92 -4.98 -28.03
CA ALA A 71 2.01 -5.81 -28.83
C ALA A 71 2.20 -5.66 -30.35
N ALA A 72 2.99 -4.67 -30.79
CA ALA A 72 3.31 -4.42 -32.18
C ALA A 72 4.70 -4.95 -32.61
N GLU A 73 5.55 -5.37 -31.67
CA GLU A 73 6.75 -6.20 -31.90
C GLU A 73 6.46 -7.70 -31.83
#